data_AF-A0ABD0NKJ9-F1
#
_entry.id   AF-A0ABD0NKJ9-F1
#
_cell.length_a   1.000
_cell.length_b   1.000
_cell.length_c   1.000
_cell.angle_alpha   90.00
_cell.angle_beta   90.00
_cell.angle_gamma   90.00
#
_symmetry.space_group_name_H-M   'P 1'
#
loop_
_entity.id
_entity.type
_entity.pdbx_description
1 polymer ?
#
loop_
_entity_poly.entity_id
_entity_poly.type
_entity_poly.pdbx_seq_one_letter_code
_entity_poly.pdbx_strand_id
1 'polypeptide(L)'
;MGHPAVRILLLEQGNRSLEDHTKDFVFLAPMTHYPDSSLCSFYRTGLNPTTRVQLSRDGPRESLAAYIEWVLVSSRSLRTMEDDTSPPTRGARARAHHGRRVRAESDRAIANGSDSAKDRYGAYRVRP
;
A
#
# COMPACT_ATOMS: atom_id res chain seq x y z
N MET A 1 -10.97 9.58 31.29
CA MET A 1 -10.29 9.94 30.03
C MET A 1 -8.80 10.02 30.31
N GLY A 2 -7.95 9.31 29.54
CA GLY A 2 -6.50 9.30 29.78
C GLY A 2 -5.83 10.64 29.50
N HIS A 3 -4.70 10.91 30.15
CA HIS A 3 -3.93 12.14 30.01
C HIS A 3 -3.49 12.35 28.54
N PRO A 4 -3.71 13.53 27.91
CA PRO A 4 -3.40 13.75 26.49
C PRO A 4 -1.95 13.42 26.11
N ALA A 5 -0.99 13.75 26.98
CA ALA A 5 0.42 13.44 26.78
C ALA A 5 0.74 11.94 26.74
N VAL A 6 -0.08 11.09 27.38
CA VAL A 6 0.05 9.62 27.29
C VAL A 6 -0.63 9.13 26.02
N ARG A 7 -1.79 9.69 25.68
CA ARG A 7 -2.54 9.33 24.48
C ARG A 7 -1.74 9.56 23.20
N ILE A 8 -0.98 10.65 23.10
CA ILE A 8 -0.18 10.95 21.90
C ILE A 8 1.00 9.98 21.73
N LEU A 9 1.59 9.50 22.82
CA LEU A 9 2.71 8.55 22.79
C LEU A 9 2.27 7.16 22.34
N LEU A 10 1.02 6.79 22.66
CA LEU A 10 0.41 5.51 22.32
C LEU A 10 -0.44 5.59 21.03
N LEU A 11 -0.46 6.73 20.35
CA LEU A 11 -1.27 6.91 19.16
C LEU A 11 -0.59 6.22 17.97
N GLU A 12 -1.10 5.07 17.59
CA GLU A 12 -0.64 4.34 16.40
C GLU A 12 -1.60 4.54 15.23
N GLN A 13 -1.07 4.63 14.02
CA GLN A 13 -1.85 4.64 12.78
C GLN A 13 -2.55 3.29 12.59
N GLY A 14 -1.81 2.18 12.81
CA GLY A 14 -2.30 0.83 12.54
C GLY A 14 -2.83 0.69 11.11
N ASN A 15 -4.06 0.18 10.99
CA ASN A 15 -4.75 0.01 9.71
C ASN A 15 -5.57 1.26 9.29
N ARG A 16 -5.51 2.35 10.06
CA ARG A 16 -6.26 3.58 9.76
C ARG A 16 -5.59 4.34 8.61
N SER A 17 -6.40 5.18 7.94
CA SER A 17 -5.86 6.10 6.96
C SER A 17 -4.85 7.04 7.62
N LEU A 18 -3.85 7.48 6.84
CA LEU A 18 -2.89 8.47 7.31
C LEU A 18 -3.59 9.77 7.75
N GLU A 19 -4.65 10.15 7.04
CA GLU A 19 -5.43 11.36 7.31
C GLU A 19 -6.15 11.29 8.65
N ASP A 20 -6.79 10.16 8.97
CA ASP A 20 -7.50 10.00 10.24
C ASP A 20 -6.52 9.91 11.42
N HIS A 21 -5.40 9.22 11.25
CA HIS A 21 -4.32 9.25 12.23
C HIS A 21 -3.78 10.68 12.46
N THR A 22 -3.60 11.45 11.38
CA THR A 22 -3.15 12.85 11.45
C THR A 22 -4.15 13.72 12.21
N LYS A 23 -5.45 13.59 11.93
CA LYS A 23 -6.50 14.35 12.62
C LYS A 23 -6.45 14.12 14.13
N ASP A 24 -6.35 12.86 14.56
CA ASP A 24 -6.23 12.51 15.97
C ASP A 24 -4.96 13.08 16.60
N PHE A 25 -3.83 13.00 15.90
CA PHE A 25 -2.55 13.52 16.39
C PHE A 25 -2.58 15.04 16.55
N VAL A 26 -3.07 15.76 15.55
CA VAL A 26 -3.20 17.23 15.54
C VAL A 26 -4.21 17.70 16.59
N PHE A 27 -5.28 16.92 16.83
CA PHE A 27 -6.20 17.20 17.93
C PHE A 27 -5.51 17.07 19.29
N LEU A 28 -4.61 16.09 19.47
CA LEU A 28 -3.93 15.82 20.73
C LEU A 28 -2.75 16.76 21.01
N ALA A 29 -1.98 17.13 20.01
CA ALA A 29 -0.72 17.86 20.16
C ALA A 29 -0.84 19.16 20.98
N PRO A 30 -1.83 20.06 20.75
CA PRO A 30 -1.98 21.30 21.52
C PRO A 30 -2.34 21.09 22.99
N MET A 31 -2.84 19.90 23.36
CA MET A 31 -3.14 19.54 24.75
C MET A 31 -1.92 18.99 25.49
N THR A 32 -0.73 19.04 24.87
CA THR A 32 0.53 18.59 25.46
C THR A 32 1.53 19.75 25.55
N HIS A 33 2.53 19.61 26.43
CA HIS A 33 3.64 20.56 26.55
C HIS A 33 4.91 20.10 25.81
N TYR A 34 4.78 19.16 24.87
CA TYR A 34 5.92 18.66 24.12
C TYR A 34 6.38 19.67 23.07
N PRO A 35 7.70 19.82 22.85
CA PRO A 35 8.20 20.62 21.74
C PRO A 35 7.92 19.94 20.40
N ASP A 36 7.84 20.73 19.33
CA ASP A 36 7.59 20.26 17.96
C ASP A 36 8.55 19.13 17.55
N SER A 37 9.83 19.20 17.93
CA SER A 37 10.82 18.17 17.61
C SER A 37 10.46 16.79 18.21
N SER A 38 9.91 16.76 19.43
CA SER A 38 9.39 15.55 20.07
C SER A 38 8.11 15.08 19.38
N LEU A 39 7.20 16.00 19.08
CA LEU A 39 5.94 15.69 18.39
C LEU A 39 6.18 15.09 16.99
N CYS A 40 7.13 15.62 16.22
CA CYS A 40 7.54 15.04 14.94
C CYS A 40 8.05 13.60 15.10
N SER A 41 8.80 13.33 16.17
CA SER A 41 9.35 12.00 16.45
C SER A 41 8.25 11.01 16.88
N PHE A 42 7.31 11.44 17.72
CA PHE A 42 6.16 10.63 18.12
C PHE A 42 5.25 10.33 16.94
N TYR A 43 4.94 11.35 16.12
CA TYR A 43 4.16 11.17 14.90
C TYR A 43 4.80 10.15 13.97
N ARG A 44 6.10 10.31 13.63
CA ARG A 44 6.83 9.36 12.78
C ARG A 44 6.83 7.93 13.34
N THR A 45 6.92 7.79 14.66
CA THR A 45 6.95 6.48 15.33
C THR A 45 5.57 5.81 15.32
N GLY A 46 4.50 6.59 15.44
CA GLY A 46 3.12 6.12 15.36
C GLY A 46 2.66 5.74 13.95
N LEU A 47 3.36 6.17 12.90
CA LEU A 47 3.07 5.76 11.53
C LEU A 47 3.29 4.26 11.31
N ASN A 48 2.46 3.66 10.47
CA ASN A 48 2.61 2.25 10.14
C ASN A 48 3.86 2.00 9.26
N PRO A 49 4.34 0.75 9.19
CA PRO A 49 5.58 0.43 8.46
C PRO A 49 5.55 0.85 6.98
N THR A 50 4.43 0.65 6.29
CA THR A 50 4.26 0.99 4.88
C THR A 50 4.44 2.49 4.65
N THR A 51 3.74 3.33 5.42
CA THR A 51 3.89 4.79 5.32
C THR A 51 5.30 5.22 5.70
N ARG A 52 5.94 4.60 6.70
CA ARG A 52 7.32 4.92 7.08
C ARG A 52 8.34 4.58 5.98
N VAL A 53 8.15 3.48 5.25
CA VAL A 53 9.01 3.10 4.12
C VAL A 53 8.88 4.08 2.96
N GLN A 54 7.68 4.61 2.72
CA GLN A 54 7.44 5.66 1.72
C GLN A 54 8.17 6.97 2.06
N LEU A 55 8.41 7.23 3.35
CA LEU A 55 9.18 8.38 3.83
C LEU A 55 10.69 8.09 3.78
N SER A 56 11.23 8.03 2.55
CA SER A 56 12.63 7.68 2.28
C SER A 56 13.67 8.68 2.79
N ARG A 57 13.25 9.89 3.18
CA ARG A 57 14.11 10.96 3.68
C ARG A 57 13.67 11.42 5.07
N ASP A 58 14.59 12.04 5.81
CA ASP A 58 14.22 12.86 6.95
C ASP A 58 13.54 14.16 6.45
N GLY A 59 12.31 14.36 6.89
CA GLY A 59 11.52 15.56 6.58
C GLY A 59 11.97 16.80 7.37
N PRO A 60 11.39 17.96 7.06
CA PRO A 60 11.68 19.21 7.77
C PRO A 60 11.25 19.09 9.24
N ARG A 61 12.15 19.41 10.18
CA ARG A 61 11.88 19.37 11.63
C ARG A 61 11.75 20.76 12.26
N GLU A 62 11.50 21.77 11.44
CA GLU A 62 11.37 23.18 11.84
C GLU A 62 10.08 23.43 12.64
N SER A 63 8.98 22.75 12.26
CA SER A 63 7.72 22.76 12.99
C SER A 63 6.96 21.46 12.78
N LEU A 64 6.03 21.15 13.69
CA LEU A 64 5.13 20.00 13.54
C LEU A 64 4.28 20.11 12.27
N ALA A 65 3.78 21.31 11.98
CA ALA A 65 2.93 21.56 10.81
C ALA A 65 3.67 21.25 9.50
N ALA A 66 4.89 21.78 9.33
CA ALA A 66 5.70 21.53 8.14
C ALA A 66 6.03 20.04 7.97
N TYR A 67 6.30 19.33 9.09
CA TYR A 67 6.56 17.89 9.04
C TYR A 67 5.33 17.09 8.62
N ILE A 68 4.16 17.39 9.18
CA ILE A 68 2.90 16.71 8.82
C ILE A 68 2.55 16.93 7.36
N GLU A 69 2.64 18.17 6.87
CA GLU A 69 2.39 18.49 5.46
C GLU A 69 3.32 17.70 4.54
N TRP A 70 4.62 17.68 4.85
CA TRP A 70 5.60 16.90 4.09
C TRP A 70 5.26 15.40 4.07
N VAL A 71 4.83 14.81 5.20
CA VAL A 71 4.40 13.41 5.26
C VAL A 71 3.18 13.14 4.37
N LEU A 72 2.18 14.04 4.39
CA LEU A 72 0.97 13.91 3.58
C LEU A 72 1.26 14.04 2.08
N VAL A 73 2.12 14.98 1.69
CA VAL A 73 2.53 15.16 0.29
C VAL A 73 3.36 13.97 -0.20
N SER A 74 4.33 13.54 0.59
CA SER A 74 5.24 12.44 0.22
C SER A 74 4.50 11.12 0.04
N SER A 75 3.58 10.79 0.96
CA SER A 75 2.78 9.56 0.88
C SER A 75 1.82 9.54 -0.31
N ARG A 76 1.26 10.69 -0.70
CA ARG A 76 0.40 10.80 -1.89
C ARG A 76 1.19 10.68 -3.19
N SER A 77 2.38 11.26 -3.25
CA SER A 77 3.25 11.22 -4.44
C SER A 77 3.78 9.83 -4.77
N LEU A 78 3.92 8.94 -3.79
CA LEU A 78 4.35 7.55 -4.04
C LEU A 78 3.19 6.65 -4.50
N ARG A 79 1.96 6.88 -4.03
CA ARG A 79 0.80 6.08 -4.45
C ARG A 79 0.52 6.18 -5.95
N THR A 80 0.89 7.28 -6.60
CA THR A 80 0.72 7.45 -8.05
C THR A 80 1.74 6.70 -8.89
N MET A 81 2.81 6.15 -8.29
CA MET A 81 3.86 5.43 -9.01
C MET A 81 3.62 3.91 -9.08
N GLU A 82 2.74 3.37 -8.22
CA GLU A 82 2.44 1.93 -8.14
C GLU A 82 1.20 1.50 -8.95
N ASP A 83 0.51 2.44 -9.61
CA ASP A 83 -0.75 2.18 -10.37
C ASP A 83 -0.53 1.88 -11.87
N ASP A 84 0.73 1.67 -12.30
CA ASP A 84 1.08 1.52 -13.73
C ASP A 84 1.66 0.13 -14.07
N THR A 85 1.12 -0.95 -13.48
CA THR A 85 1.49 -2.33 -13.87
C THR A 85 0.29 -3.22 -14.23
N SER A 86 -0.16 -3.02 -15.49
CA SER A 86 -0.54 -4.02 -16.52
C SER A 86 -1.93 -4.71 -16.50
N PRO A 87 -2.50 -5.15 -17.67
CA PRO A 87 -1.79 -5.52 -18.91
C PRO A 87 -2.27 -4.86 -20.23
N PRO A 88 -1.45 -4.96 -21.31
CA PRO A 88 -1.83 -4.53 -22.65
C PRO A 88 -2.87 -5.48 -23.24
N THR A 89 -4.13 -5.04 -23.34
CA THR A 89 -5.13 -5.69 -24.17
C THR A 89 -4.75 -5.50 -25.63
N ARG A 90 -3.97 -6.45 -26.14
CA ARG A 90 -3.54 -6.54 -27.53
C ARG A 90 -4.73 -6.96 -28.40
N GLY A 91 -5.38 -5.96 -29.00
CA GLY A 91 -5.96 -6.00 -30.34
C GLY A 91 -7.23 -6.84 -30.56
N ALA A 92 -8.34 -6.15 -30.86
CA ALA A 92 -9.02 -6.31 -32.15
C ALA A 92 -10.15 -5.28 -32.28
N ARG A 93 -9.95 -4.28 -33.13
CA ARG A 93 -11.07 -3.61 -33.80
C ARG A 93 -11.69 -4.60 -34.77
N ALA A 94 -12.98 -4.89 -34.63
CA ALA A 94 -13.83 -5.20 -35.77
C ALA A 94 -15.26 -4.74 -35.43
N ARG A 95 -15.78 -3.83 -36.26
CA ARG A 95 -17.15 -3.32 -36.20
C ARG A 95 -18.12 -4.37 -36.74
N ALA A 96 -19.35 -4.29 -36.22
CA ALA A 96 -20.63 -4.67 -36.83
C ALA A 96 -20.87 -6.17 -37.13
N HIS A 97 -21.88 -6.77 -36.51
CA HIS A 97 -23.23 -6.82 -37.08
C HIS A 97 -24.17 -7.57 -36.12
N HIS A 98 -25.33 -6.95 -35.89
CA HIS A 98 -26.49 -7.56 -35.26
C HIS A 98 -27.08 -8.60 -36.24
N GLY A 99 -27.07 -9.88 -35.87
CA GLY A 99 -27.42 -10.97 -36.80
C GLY A 99 -27.62 -12.34 -36.14
N ARG A 100 -28.77 -12.47 -35.48
CA ARG A 100 -29.59 -13.67 -35.19
C ARG A 100 -29.19 -15.04 -35.83
N ARG A 101 -29.31 -16.10 -34.98
CA ARG A 101 -29.59 -17.55 -35.25
C ARG A 101 -28.43 -18.37 -35.87
N VAL A 102 -28.22 -19.68 -35.64
CA VAL A 102 -29.00 -20.82 -35.09
C VAL A 102 -28.02 -21.93 -34.64
N ARG A 103 -28.43 -22.69 -33.61
CA ARG A 103 -28.18 -24.11 -33.31
C ARG A 103 -27.33 -24.94 -34.31
N ALA A 104 -26.31 -25.64 -33.82
CA ALA A 104 -26.07 -27.05 -34.14
C ALA A 104 -25.10 -27.69 -33.12
N GLU A 105 -25.48 -28.90 -32.76
CA GLU A 105 -24.91 -29.84 -31.81
C GLU A 105 -24.11 -30.89 -32.59
N SER A 106 -22.94 -31.29 -32.10
CA SER A 106 -22.42 -32.65 -32.37
C SER A 106 -21.17 -32.94 -31.56
N ASP A 107 -21.31 -33.96 -30.72
CA ASP A 107 -20.28 -34.73 -30.07
C ASP A 107 -19.13 -35.13 -31.01
N ARG A 108 -17.91 -35.10 -30.47
CA ARG A 108 -16.95 -36.19 -30.69
C ARG A 108 -15.91 -36.24 -29.58
N ALA A 109 -15.88 -37.38 -28.92
CA ALA A 109 -14.89 -37.79 -27.94
C ALA A 109 -13.55 -38.23 -28.59
N ILE A 110 -12.50 -38.25 -27.76
CA ILE A 110 -11.60 -39.39 -27.46
C ILE A 110 -10.12 -38.98 -27.31
N ALA A 111 -9.54 -39.49 -26.21
CA ALA A 111 -8.16 -39.94 -25.95
C ALA A 111 -7.07 -38.96 -25.47
N ASN A 112 -6.72 -39.18 -24.20
CA ASN A 112 -5.40 -39.60 -23.69
C ASN A 112 -4.14 -38.84 -24.09
N GLY A 113 -3.45 -38.34 -23.06
CA GLY A 113 -2.04 -37.96 -23.13
C GLY A 113 -1.51 -37.60 -21.75
N SER A 114 -1.19 -38.62 -20.95
CA SER A 114 -0.38 -38.47 -19.74
C SER A 114 1.02 -37.98 -20.12
N ASP A 115 1.53 -36.92 -19.51
CA ASP A 115 2.99 -36.82 -19.34
C ASP A 115 3.37 -36.08 -18.06
N SER A 116 4.40 -36.66 -17.44
CA SER A 116 4.81 -36.58 -16.06
C SER A 116 5.77 -35.40 -15.87
N ALA A 117 5.34 -34.35 -15.18
CA ALA A 117 6.24 -33.28 -14.78
C ALA A 117 7.16 -33.77 -13.65
N LYS A 118 8.43 -33.97 -13.99
CA LYS A 118 9.50 -34.39 -13.09
C LYS A 118 9.76 -33.32 -12.03
N ASP A 119 9.55 -33.76 -10.81
CA ASP A 119 10.11 -33.27 -9.56
C ASP A 119 11.60 -32.87 -9.61
N ARG A 120 11.89 -31.83 -8.81
CA ARG A 120 13.13 -31.63 -8.03
C ARG A 120 14.40 -31.11 -8.72
N TYR A 121 14.55 -29.78 -8.70
CA TYR A 121 15.81 -29.12 -8.31
C TYR A 121 15.63 -28.66 -6.84
N GLY A 122 16.52 -28.88 -5.88
CA GLY A 122 17.95 -29.11 -5.95
C GLY A 122 18.60 -28.15 -4.95
N ALA A 123 18.98 -28.68 -3.78
CA ALA A 123 19.42 -28.03 -2.56
C ALA A 123 20.49 -26.93 -2.70
N TYR A 124 20.34 -25.83 -1.95
CA TYR A 124 21.43 -24.92 -1.63
C TYR A 124 22.33 -25.53 -0.56
N ARG A 125 23.57 -25.83 -0.96
CA ARG A 125 24.68 -26.24 -0.10
C ARG A 125 25.07 -25.07 0.82
N VAL A 126 25.01 -25.30 2.13
CA VAL A 126 25.69 -24.51 3.16
C VAL A 126 27.07 -25.10 3.36
N ARG A 127 28.13 -24.29 3.29
CA ARG A 127 29.47 -24.53 3.86
C ARG A 127 30.28 -23.22 3.87
N PRO A 128 31.33 -23.14 4.69
CA PRO A 128 31.40 -23.38 6.13
C PRO A 128 31.77 -22.10 6.93
#